data_AF-A0AAV7IC55-F1
#
_entry.id   AF-A0AAV7IC55-F1
#
_cell.length_a   1.000
_cell.length_b   1.000
_cell.length_c   1.000
_cell.angle_alpha   90.00
_cell.angle_beta   90.00
_cell.angle_gamma   90.00
#
_symmetry.space_group_name_H-M   'P 1'
#
loop_
_entity.id
_entity.type
_entity.pdbx_description
1 polymer ?
#
loop_
_entity_poly.entity_id
_entity_poly.type
_entity_poly.pdbx_seq_one_letter_code
_entity_poly.pdbx_strand_id
1 'polypeptide(L)'
;MASAGIPPAEDDELTLPRASINKMIKEILPHQQKKTINAEHVLQALEKLGFGDYVGEAESVLRDCKAVAAKRRRQSTRLENLGIPEEELLRQQQELFAKAREEQAIAEQQQWQQLQAGVAQMASMQQDDSEQEDYS
;
A
#
# COMPACT_ATOMS: atom_id res chain seq x y z
N MET A 1 20.78 -9.00 -19.22
CA MET A 1 19.92 -8.84 -18.02
C MET A 1 20.70 -9.34 -16.83
N ALA A 2 21.36 -8.45 -16.09
CA ALA A 2 22.13 -8.83 -14.90
C ALA A 2 21.21 -8.70 -13.67
N SER A 3 20.91 -9.81 -13.01
CA SER A 3 20.34 -9.80 -11.67
C SER A 3 21.44 -9.41 -10.70
N ALA A 4 21.35 -8.20 -10.15
CA ALA A 4 22.16 -7.82 -9.01
C ALA A 4 21.64 -8.60 -7.80
N GLY A 5 22.39 -9.64 -7.40
CA GLY A 5 22.23 -10.27 -6.11
C GLY A 5 22.44 -9.22 -5.03
N ILE A 6 21.42 -9.02 -4.20
CA ILE A 6 21.49 -8.22 -2.98
C ILE A 6 22.60 -8.85 -2.12
N PRO A 7 23.68 -8.13 -1.78
CA PRO A 7 24.68 -8.67 -0.86
C PRO A 7 24.02 -8.96 0.49
N PRO A 8 24.39 -10.06 1.17
CA PRO A 8 23.85 -10.39 2.47
C PRO A 8 24.07 -9.21 3.42
N ALA A 9 23.01 -8.82 4.12
CA ALA A 9 23.04 -7.79 5.13
C ALA A 9 24.19 -8.09 6.10
N GLU A 10 25.20 -7.23 6.12
CA GLU A 10 26.18 -7.17 7.20
C GLU A 10 25.45 -6.61 8.44
N ASP A 11 24.59 -7.43 9.02
CA ASP A 11 23.73 -7.17 10.18
C ASP A 11 24.54 -6.98 11.50
N ASP A 12 25.87 -6.83 11.43
CA ASP A 12 26.75 -6.60 12.58
C ASP A 12 27.73 -5.42 12.41
N GLU A 13 27.61 -4.59 11.35
CA GLU A 13 28.12 -3.21 11.45
C GLU A 13 27.09 -2.38 12.22
N LEU A 14 26.96 -2.72 13.51
CA LEU A 14 26.36 -1.87 14.50
C LEU A 14 27.20 -0.59 14.51
N THR A 15 26.85 0.38 13.65
CA THR A 15 27.48 1.70 13.58
C THR A 15 27.80 2.09 15.01
N LEU A 16 29.09 2.24 15.32
CA LEU A 16 29.60 2.46 16.68
C LEU A 16 28.74 3.46 17.50
N PRO A 17 28.14 4.51 16.88
CA PRO A 17 27.16 5.38 17.53
C PRO A 17 25.89 4.67 18.05
N ARG A 18 25.22 3.83 17.26
CA ARG A 18 23.97 3.14 17.66
C ARG A 18 24.22 2.12 18.78
N ALA A 19 25.34 1.39 18.72
CA ALA A 19 25.78 0.49 19.77
C ALA A 19 25.92 1.21 21.11
N SER A 20 26.63 2.34 21.07
CA SER A 20 26.97 3.15 22.24
C SER A 20 25.72 3.75 22.88
N ILE A 21 24.79 4.28 22.07
CA ILE A 21 23.51 4.79 22.54
C ILE A 21 22.69 3.68 23.20
N ASN A 22 22.56 2.51 22.59
CA ASN A 22 21.79 1.40 23.16
C ASN A 22 22.41 0.86 24.46
N LYS A 23 23.74 0.82 24.55
CA LYS A 23 24.44 0.46 25.78
C LYS A 23 24.13 1.47 26.90
N MET A 24 24.24 2.77 26.61
CA MET A 24 23.93 3.84 27.56
C MET A 24 22.47 3.79 28.03
N ILE A 25 21.52 3.53 27.12
CA ILE A 25 20.10 3.35 27.46
C ILE A 25 19.91 2.19 28.43
N LYS A 26 20.56 1.05 28.21
CA LYS A 26 20.46 -0.13 29.10
C LYS A 26 21.00 0.14 30.50
N GLU A 27 21.98 1.04 30.65
CA GLU A 27 22.49 1.48 31.95
C GLU A 27 21.51 2.43 32.66
N ILE A 28 20.78 3.27 31.91
CA ILE A 28 19.79 4.22 32.46
C ILE A 28 18.47 3.51 32.83
N LEU A 29 18.04 2.53 32.04
CA LEU A 29 16.71 1.89 32.14
C LEU A 29 16.36 1.35 33.54
N PRO A 30 17.26 0.66 34.29
CA PRO A 30 16.97 0.15 35.63
C PRO A 30 16.68 1.26 36.65
N HIS A 31 17.31 2.43 36.48
CA HIS A 31 17.15 3.57 37.39
C HIS A 31 15.77 4.23 37.24
N GLN A 32 15.13 4.10 36.07
CA GLN A 32 13.82 4.68 35.76
C GLN A 32 12.65 3.73 36.10
N GLN A 33 12.92 2.50 36.59
CA GLN A 33 11.92 1.43 36.83
C GLN A 33 10.97 1.16 35.64
N LYS A 34 11.37 1.51 34.42
CA LYS A 34 10.61 1.28 33.19
C LYS A 34 11.19 0.07 32.46
N LYS A 35 10.34 -0.85 32.01
CA LYS A 35 10.77 -2.03 31.23
C LYS A 35 10.87 -1.75 29.72
N THR A 36 10.25 -0.66 29.26
CA THR A 36 10.19 -0.28 27.84
C THR A 36 11.08 0.92 27.59
N ILE A 37 11.89 0.85 26.55
CA ILE A 37 12.71 1.98 26.10
C ILE A 37 11.79 3.04 25.49
N ASN A 38 11.78 4.25 26.06
CA ASN A 38 11.02 5.38 25.54
C ASN A 38 11.98 6.42 24.90
N ALA A 39 11.40 7.46 24.29
CA ALA A 39 12.18 8.52 23.67
C ALA A 39 13.06 9.30 24.68
N GLU A 40 12.61 9.43 25.94
CA GLU A 40 13.37 10.10 27.00
C GLU A 40 14.70 9.40 27.28
N HIS A 41 14.73 8.06 27.23
CA HIS A 41 15.96 7.30 27.44
C HIS A 41 16.97 7.56 26.31
N VAL A 42 16.50 7.76 25.08
CA VAL A 42 17.36 8.10 23.94
C VAL A 42 17.95 9.51 24.11
N LEU A 43 17.14 10.49 24.50
CA LEU A 43 17.60 11.86 24.73
C LEU A 43 18.64 11.93 25.85
N GLN A 44 18.39 11.25 26.98
CA GLN A 44 19.36 11.18 28.08
C GLN A 44 20.66 10.47 27.68
N ALA A 45 20.58 9.45 26.82
CA ALA A 45 21.77 8.76 26.33
C ALA A 45 22.60 9.65 25.40
N LEU A 46 21.96 10.47 24.57
CA LEU A 46 22.65 11.43 23.69
C LEU A 46 23.40 12.48 24.52
N GLU A 47 22.78 13.05 25.55
CA GLU A 47 23.43 14.02 26.45
C GLU A 47 24.65 13.40 27.16
N LYS A 48 24.50 12.20 27.74
CA LYS A 48 25.58 11.53 28.48
C LYS A 48 26.76 11.11 27.61
N LEU A 49 26.51 10.82 26.33
CA LEU A 49 27.55 10.46 25.37
C LEU A 49 28.23 11.70 24.75
N GLY A 50 27.82 12.92 25.13
CA GLY A 50 28.37 14.17 24.61
C GLY A 50 27.79 14.60 23.26
N PHE A 51 26.67 14.01 22.84
CA PHE A 51 25.97 14.31 21.59
C PHE A 51 24.77 15.26 21.81
N GLY A 52 24.91 16.21 22.74
CA GLY A 52 23.85 17.16 23.12
C GLY A 52 23.33 18.01 21.96
N ASP A 53 24.18 18.33 20.98
CA ASP A 53 23.79 19.12 19.80
C ASP A 53 22.69 18.45 18.98
N TYR A 54 22.60 17.12 19.01
CA TYR A 54 21.57 16.35 18.30
C TYR A 54 20.23 16.28 19.05
N VAL A 55 20.16 16.72 20.31
CA VAL A 55 18.93 16.66 21.12
C VAL A 55 17.82 17.48 20.47
N GLY A 56 18.12 18.69 19.97
CA GLY A 56 17.11 19.54 19.34
C GLY A 56 16.50 18.92 18.08
N GLU A 57 17.33 18.30 17.24
CA GLU A 57 16.86 17.58 16.05
C GLU A 57 16.06 16.32 16.43
N ALA A 58 16.55 15.54 17.40
CA ALA A 58 15.87 14.34 17.88
C ALA A 58 14.49 14.66 18.49
N GLU A 59 14.36 15.77 19.22
CA GLU A 59 13.08 16.26 19.73
C GLU A 59 12.13 16.69 18.61
N SER A 60 12.65 17.31 17.55
CA SER A 60 11.84 17.67 16.38
C SER A 60 11.24 16.43 15.73
N VAL A 61 12.08 15.41 15.47
CA VAL A 61 11.62 14.13 14.92
C VAL A 61 10.62 13.46 15.85
N LEU A 62 10.82 13.51 17.17
CA LEU A 62 9.87 12.97 18.14
C LEU A 62 8.49 13.64 18.04
N ARG A 63 8.44 14.96 17.86
CA ARG A 63 7.17 15.69 17.66
C ARG A 63 6.49 15.23 16.38
N ASP A 64 7.23 15.08 15.30
CA ASP A 64 6.68 14.63 14.01
C ASP A 64 6.16 13.18 14.10
N CYS A 65 6.92 12.27 14.72
CA CYS A 65 6.47 10.89 14.95
C CYS A 65 5.18 10.85 15.80
N LYS A 66 5.07 11.68 16.84
CA LYS A 66 3.84 11.79 17.64
C LYS A 66 2.68 12.35 16.82
N ALA A 67 2.92 13.34 15.97
CA ALA A 67 1.90 13.91 15.10
C ALA A 67 1.40 12.88 14.07
N VAL A 68 2.30 12.12 13.45
CA VAL A 68 1.97 11.02 12.53
C VAL A 68 1.17 9.92 13.22
N ALA A 69 1.61 9.49 14.41
CA ALA A 69 0.89 8.48 15.19
C ALA A 69 -0.51 8.98 15.59
N ALA A 70 -0.64 10.24 16.00
CA ALA A 70 -1.93 10.86 16.33
C ALA A 70 -2.85 10.97 15.10
N LYS A 71 -2.30 11.33 13.93
CA LYS A 71 -3.05 11.39 12.67
C LYS A 71 -3.56 10.00 12.27
N ARG A 72 -2.70 8.97 12.34
CA ARG A 72 -3.08 7.58 12.07
C ARG A 72 -4.19 7.11 13.01
N ARG A 73 -4.08 7.41 14.30
CA ARG A 73 -5.12 7.07 15.29
C ARG A 73 -6.47 7.71 14.94
N ARG A 74 -6.47 9.02 14.61
CA ARG A 74 -7.69 9.75 14.20
C ARG A 74 -8.28 9.20 12.90
N GLN A 75 -7.46 8.81 11.93
CA GLN A 75 -7.92 8.19 10.69
C GLN A 75 -8.56 6.81 10.94
N SER A 76 -7.98 6.00 11.81
CA SER A 76 -8.57 4.71 12.24
C SER A 76 -9.94 4.91 12.89
N THR A 77 -10.03 5.84 13.85
CA THR A 77 -11.31 6.15 14.52
C THR A 77 -12.34 6.74 13.57
N ARG A 78 -11.92 7.50 12.55
CA ARG A 78 -12.83 8.02 11.52
C ARG A 78 -13.40 6.90 10.65
N LEU A 79 -12.59 5.90 10.28
CA LEU A 79 -13.03 4.76 9.48
C LEU A 79 -14.10 3.93 10.21
N GLU A 80 -13.95 3.76 11.52
CA GLU A 80 -14.91 3.02 12.36
C GLU A 80 -16.18 3.83 12.68
N ASN A 81 -16.14 5.16 12.57
CA ASN A 81 -17.26 6.06 12.86
C ASN A 81 -17.71 6.86 11.62
N LEU A 82 -17.68 6.25 10.43
CA LEU A 82 -18.08 6.92 9.18
C LEU A 82 -19.57 7.32 9.13
N GLY A 83 -20.37 6.93 10.13
CA GLY A 83 -21.79 7.31 10.25
C GLY A 83 -22.71 6.64 9.23
N ILE A 84 -22.17 5.94 8.24
CA ILE A 84 -22.91 5.04 7.36
C ILE A 84 -22.87 3.66 8.01
N PRO A 85 -24.03 3.08 8.38
CA PRO A 85 -24.07 1.74 8.96
C PRO A 85 -23.50 0.71 7.96
N GLU A 86 -22.86 -0.32 8.49
CA GLU A 86 -22.22 -1.39 7.70
C GLU A 86 -23.19 -2.03 6.69
N GLU A 87 -24.47 -2.15 7.05
CA GLU A 87 -25.53 -2.67 6.18
C GLU A 87 -25.73 -1.83 4.90
N GLU A 88 -25.74 -0.50 5.02
CA GLU A 88 -25.94 0.39 3.87
C GLU A 88 -24.68 0.43 2.98
N LEU A 89 -23.48 0.34 3.58
CA LEU A 89 -22.23 0.18 2.83
C LEU A 89 -22.20 -1.15 2.06
N LEU A 90 -22.65 -2.24 2.68
CA LEU A 90 -22.71 -3.54 2.03
C LEU A 90 -23.70 -3.53 0.86
N ARG A 91 -24.86 -2.90 1.03
CA ARG A 91 -25.84 -2.72 -0.05
C ARG A 91 -25.23 -1.98 -1.24
N GLN A 92 -24.56 -0.85 -1.00
CA GLN A 92 -23.90 -0.07 -2.05
C GLN A 92 -22.81 -0.88 -2.77
N GLN A 93 -21.99 -1.63 -2.03
CA GLN A 93 -20.98 -2.50 -2.62
C GLN A 93 -21.61 -3.57 -3.52
N GLN A 94 -22.68 -4.23 -3.05
CA GLN A 94 -23.38 -5.25 -3.81
C GLN A 94 -24.01 -4.68 -5.09
N GLU A 95 -24.60 -3.49 -5.03
CA GLU A 95 -25.15 -2.80 -6.19
C GLU A 95 -24.08 -2.49 -7.23
N LEU A 96 -22.90 -1.99 -6.80
CA LEU A 96 -21.77 -1.74 -7.70
C LEU A 96 -21.27 -3.02 -8.36
N PHE A 97 -21.18 -4.13 -7.61
CA PHE A 97 -20.79 -5.42 -8.19
C PHE A 97 -21.85 -5.98 -9.14
N ALA A 98 -23.13 -5.80 -8.85
CA ALA A 98 -24.21 -6.23 -9.74
C ALA A 98 -24.16 -5.45 -11.06
N LYS A 99 -24.00 -4.12 -10.99
CA LYS A 99 -23.87 -3.26 -12.17
C LYS A 99 -22.65 -3.63 -13.01
N ALA A 100 -21.50 -3.86 -12.39
CA ALA A 100 -20.29 -4.27 -13.09
C ALA A 100 -20.47 -5.61 -13.84
N ARG A 101 -21.17 -6.58 -13.23
CA ARG A 101 -21.49 -7.86 -13.89
C ARG A 101 -22.45 -7.68 -15.06
N GLU A 102 -23.47 -6.85 -14.91
CA GLU A 102 -24.43 -6.57 -15.98
C GLU A 102 -23.74 -5.90 -17.17
N GLU A 103 -22.89 -4.90 -16.93
CA GLU A 103 -22.12 -4.23 -17.97
C GLU A 103 -21.17 -5.19 -18.70
N GLN A 104 -20.50 -6.09 -17.96
CA GLN A 104 -19.67 -7.14 -18.57
C GLN A 104 -20.49 -8.09 -19.45
N ALA A 105 -21.65 -8.54 -18.98
CA ALA A 105 -22.53 -9.42 -19.74
C ALA A 105 -23.07 -8.73 -21.00
N ILE A 106 -23.42 -7.44 -20.92
CA ILE A 106 -23.85 -6.64 -22.06
C ILE A 106 -22.72 -6.49 -23.07
N ALA A 107 -21.51 -6.14 -22.62
CA ALA A 107 -20.37 -5.98 -23.49
C ALA A 107 -20.00 -7.29 -24.20
N GLU A 108 -20.02 -8.41 -23.47
CA GLU A 108 -19.79 -9.75 -24.03
C GLU A 108 -20.87 -10.10 -25.06
N GLN A 109 -22.14 -9.83 -24.75
CA GLN A 109 -23.24 -10.05 -25.68
C GLN A 109 -23.10 -9.20 -26.95
N GLN A 110 -22.73 -7.93 -26.82
CA GLN A 110 -22.51 -7.03 -27.96
C GLN A 110 -21.34 -7.53 -28.84
N GLN A 111 -20.24 -7.96 -28.22
CA GLN A 111 -19.12 -8.55 -28.95
C GLN A 111 -19.52 -9.81 -29.71
N TRP A 112 -20.31 -10.68 -29.07
CA TRP A 112 -20.80 -11.90 -29.70
C TRP A 112 -21.71 -11.61 -30.90
N GLN A 113 -22.61 -10.62 -30.78
CA GLN A 113 -23.45 -10.16 -31.88
C GLN A 113 -22.64 -9.58 -33.04
N GLN A 114 -21.61 -8.77 -32.75
CA GLN A 114 -20.72 -8.23 -33.77
C GLN A 114 -19.95 -9.33 -34.50
N LEU A 115 -19.45 -10.32 -33.77
CA LEU A 115 -18.73 -11.45 -34.37
C LEU A 115 -19.65 -12.27 -35.27
N GLN A 116 -20.87 -12.55 -34.83
CA GLN A 116 -21.87 -13.26 -35.64
C GLN A 116 -22.23 -12.47 -36.91
N ALA A 117 -22.45 -11.16 -36.80
CA ALA A 117 -22.73 -10.30 -37.95
C ALA A 117 -21.56 -10.24 -38.95
N GLY A 118 -20.32 -10.18 -38.45
CA GLY A 118 -19.12 -10.21 -39.28
C GLY A 118 -18.97 -11.54 -40.04
N VAL A 119 -19.24 -12.67 -39.39
CA VAL A 119 -19.25 -13.99 -40.04
C VAL A 119 -20.34 -14.08 -41.11
N ALA A 120 -21.55 -13.58 -40.84
CA ALA A 120 -22.65 -13.59 -41.81
C ALA A 120 -22.34 -12.71 -43.05
N GLN A 121 -21.77 -11.52 -42.85
CA GLN A 121 -21.34 -10.66 -43.97
C GLN A 121 -20.27 -11.34 -44.83
N MET A 122 -19.26 -11.94 -44.21
CA MET A 122 -18.19 -12.63 -44.94
C MET A 122 -18.73 -13.83 -45.74
N ALA A 123 -19.69 -14.58 -45.19
CA ALA A 123 -20.36 -15.66 -45.91
C ALA A 123 -21.17 -15.16 -47.12
N SER A 124 -21.88 -14.02 -46.99
CA SER A 124 -22.60 -13.43 -48.13
C SER A 124 -21.66 -12.92 -49.23
N MET A 125 -20.50 -12.34 -48.88
CA MET A 125 -19.52 -11.92 -49.89
C MET A 125 -18.87 -13.11 -50.61
N GLN A 126 -18.63 -14.23 -49.93
CA GLN A 126 -18.13 -15.45 -50.57
C GLN A 126 -19.13 -16.07 -51.55
N GLN A 127 -20.44 -15.97 -51.29
CA GLN A 127 -21.46 -16.42 -52.24
C GLN A 127 -21.50 -15.54 -53.49
N ASP A 128 -21.47 -14.22 -53.32
CA ASP A 128 -21.50 -13.26 -54.45
C ASP A 128 -20.24 -13.37 -55.34
N ASP A 129 -19.07 -13.59 -54.73
CA ASP A 129 -17.79 -13.81 -55.43
C ASP A 129 -17.81 -15.14 -56.23
N SER A 130 -18.40 -16.20 -55.65
CA SER A 130 -18.58 -17.48 -56.35
C SER A 130 -19.61 -17.45 -57.48
N GLU A 131 -20.63 -16.60 -57.38
CA GLU A 131 -21.63 -16.40 -58.46
C GLU A 131 -21.09 -15.53 -59.61
N GLN A 132 -20.11 -14.66 -59.34
CA GLN A 132 -19.42 -13.87 -60.37
C GLN A 132 -18.34 -14.67 -61.12
N GLU A 133 -17.65 -15.62 -60.47
CA GLU A 133 -16.68 -16.49 -61.14
C GLU A 133 -17.31 -17.52 -62.09
N ASP A 134 -18.54 -17.98 -61.84
CA ASP A 134 -19.24 -18.96 -62.70
C ASP A 134 -19.92 -18.31 -63.94
N TYR A 135 -19.88 -16.97 -64.05
CA TYR A 135 -20.48 -16.20 -65.14
C TYR A 135 -19.47 -15.56 -66.11
N SER A 136 -18.17 -15.82 -65.96
CA SER A 136 -17.09 -15.37 -66.86
C SER A 136 -16.36 -16.52 -67.54
#